data_AF-A0A3D2WCU2-F1
#
_entry.id   AF-A0A3D2WCU2-F1
#
_cell.length_a   1.000
_cell.length_b   1.000
_cell.length_c   1.000
_cell.angle_alpha   90.00
_cell.angle_beta   90.00
_cell.angle_gamma   90.00
#
_symmetry.space_group_name_H-M   'P 1'
#
loop_
_entity.id
_entity.type
_entity.pdbx_description
1 polymer ?
#
loop_
_entity_poly.entity_id
_entity_poly.type
_entity_poly.pdbx_seq_one_letter_code
_entity_poly.pdbx_strand_id
1 'polypeptide(L)'
;MPALAQTQAQVPEVVRQGYFRAVGEFFALPPTELAILNEWELDEDEIPVALFIAERSGVSTEALVALRRSGQSWAELAARYGVSAAVLHVPIPEQSSAGEISALYQQYRSTPESGWATIQLESAEIVALVNVRILAQTLGISPAEVLSESEAIDSFVKLFGELIH
;
A
#
# COMPACT_ATOMS: atom_id res chain seq x y z
N MET A 1 -33.79 13.24 -22.71
CA MET A 1 -32.71 13.69 -21.81
C MET A 1 -32.33 12.53 -20.92
N PRO A 2 -31.38 11.64 -21.30
CA PRO A 2 -30.85 10.66 -20.36
C PRO A 2 -29.72 11.29 -19.54
N ALA A 3 -29.76 10.99 -18.24
CA ALA A 3 -28.81 11.42 -17.24
C ALA A 3 -27.40 10.91 -17.56
N LEU A 4 -26.40 11.76 -17.30
CA LEU A 4 -25.00 11.41 -17.31
C LEU A 4 -24.77 10.35 -16.22
N ALA A 5 -24.76 9.08 -16.61
CA ALA A 5 -24.12 8.04 -15.82
C ALA A 5 -22.64 8.43 -15.81
N GLN A 6 -22.17 8.93 -14.67
CA GLN A 6 -20.74 9.06 -14.42
C GLN A 6 -20.19 7.64 -14.44
N THR A 7 -19.66 7.21 -15.59
CA THR A 7 -18.86 6.01 -15.70
C THR A 7 -17.65 6.21 -14.82
N GLN A 8 -17.74 5.78 -13.56
CA GLN A 8 -16.54 5.45 -12.79
C GLN A 8 -15.81 4.42 -13.65
N ALA A 9 -14.73 4.84 -14.31
CA ALA A 9 -13.95 3.96 -15.16
C ALA A 9 -13.43 2.81 -14.27
N GLN A 10 -14.06 1.65 -14.37
CA GLN A 10 -13.57 0.44 -13.74
C GLN A 10 -12.16 0.18 -14.26
N VAL A 11 -11.23 -0.06 -13.35
CA VAL A 11 -9.85 -0.42 -13.70
C VAL A 11 -9.90 -1.63 -14.63
N PRO A 12 -9.23 -1.59 -15.80
CA PRO A 12 -9.22 -2.73 -16.70
C PRO A 12 -8.72 -3.98 -15.97
N GLU A 13 -9.41 -5.11 -16.15
CA GLU A 13 -9.07 -6.37 -15.46
C GLU A 13 -7.60 -6.79 -15.69
N VAL A 14 -7.05 -6.49 -16.87
CA VAL A 14 -5.63 -6.73 -17.17
C VAL A 14 -4.67 -5.94 -16.27
N VAL A 15 -5.01 -4.69 -15.94
CA VAL A 15 -4.22 -3.84 -15.04
C VAL A 15 -4.29 -4.38 -13.62
N ARG A 16 -5.49 -4.72 -13.15
CA ARG A 16 -5.71 -5.35 -11.85
C ARG A 16 -4.92 -6.65 -11.70
N GLN A 17 -4.97 -7.54 -12.69
CA GLN A 17 -4.21 -8.80 -12.68
C GLN A 17 -2.70 -8.56 -12.67
N GLY A 18 -2.23 -7.57 -13.43
CA GLY A 18 -0.82 -7.16 -13.41
C GLY A 18 -0.39 -6.65 -12.03
N TYR A 19 -1.22 -5.85 -11.38
CA TYR A 19 -0.97 -5.37 -10.02
C TYR A 19 -0.88 -6.52 -9.01
N PHE A 20 -1.86 -7.44 -9.01
CA PHE A 20 -1.81 -8.60 -8.10
C PHE A 20 -0.64 -9.54 -8.39
N ARG A 21 -0.23 -9.64 -9.65
CA ARG A 21 0.99 -10.34 -10.01
C ARG A 21 2.21 -9.66 -9.39
N ALA A 22 2.31 -8.33 -9.46
CA ALA A 22 3.41 -7.59 -8.85
C ALA A 22 3.43 -7.77 -7.32
N VAL A 23 2.26 -7.74 -6.66
CA VAL A 23 2.12 -8.06 -5.24
C VAL A 23 2.61 -9.49 -4.95
N GLY A 24 2.21 -10.46 -5.77
CA GLY A 24 2.66 -11.86 -5.64
C GLY A 24 4.15 -12.03 -5.83
N GLU A 25 4.75 -11.34 -6.79
CA GLU A 25 6.20 -11.36 -7.03
C GLU A 25 6.96 -10.77 -5.84
N PHE A 26 6.47 -9.68 -5.25
CA PHE A 26 7.06 -9.05 -4.07
C PHE A 26 7.05 -9.97 -2.84
N PHE A 27 5.92 -10.62 -2.55
CA PHE A 27 5.76 -11.52 -1.40
C PHE A 27 6.13 -12.98 -1.69
N ALA A 28 6.63 -13.27 -2.90
CA ALA A 28 6.91 -14.62 -3.39
C ALA A 28 5.73 -15.60 -3.25
N LEU A 29 4.50 -15.11 -3.45
CA LEU A 29 3.29 -15.91 -3.34
C LEU A 29 3.08 -16.79 -4.58
N PRO A 30 2.68 -18.06 -4.41
CA PRO A 30 2.31 -18.91 -5.53
C PRO A 30 0.99 -18.43 -6.19
N PRO A 31 0.77 -18.71 -7.48
CA PRO A 31 -0.44 -18.29 -8.19
C PRO A 31 -1.75 -18.76 -7.55
N THR A 32 -1.74 -19.90 -6.85
CA THR A 32 -2.90 -20.43 -6.13
C THR A 32 -3.31 -19.52 -4.96
N GLU A 33 -2.36 -18.86 -4.32
CA GLU A 33 -2.60 -17.94 -3.21
C GLU A 33 -3.03 -16.55 -3.72
N LEU A 34 -2.59 -16.16 -4.91
CA LEU A 34 -3.12 -14.97 -5.60
C LEU A 34 -4.61 -15.10 -5.95
N ALA A 35 -5.06 -16.31 -6.29
CA ALA A 35 -6.46 -16.53 -6.66
C ALA A 35 -7.44 -16.27 -5.51
N ILE A 36 -7.02 -16.49 -4.27
CA ILE A 36 -7.86 -16.29 -3.08
C ILE A 36 -7.85 -14.85 -2.54
N LEU A 37 -6.96 -13.98 -3.04
CA LEU A 37 -6.91 -12.57 -2.61
C LEU A 37 -8.23 -11.85 -2.88
N ASN A 38 -8.91 -12.18 -3.98
CA ASN A 38 -10.21 -11.62 -4.33
C ASN A 38 -11.33 -12.05 -3.36
N GLU A 39 -11.13 -13.10 -2.56
CA GLU A 39 -12.11 -13.59 -1.59
C GLU A 39 -12.06 -12.83 -0.25
N TRP A 40 -11.03 -12.00 -0.03
CA TRP A 40 -10.79 -11.36 1.27
C TRP A 40 -11.72 -10.18 1.58
N GLU A 41 -12.53 -9.74 0.62
CA GLU A 41 -13.45 -8.61 0.76
C GLU A 41 -12.75 -7.35 1.31
N LEU A 42 -11.50 -7.13 0.87
CA LEU A 42 -10.70 -5.95 1.14
C LEU A 42 -10.60 -5.10 -0.12
N ASP A 43 -10.36 -3.80 0.07
CA ASP A 43 -9.97 -2.94 -1.04
C ASP A 43 -8.62 -3.43 -1.62
N GLU A 44 -8.46 -3.32 -2.94
CA GLU A 44 -7.32 -3.90 -3.66
C GLU A 44 -5.98 -3.36 -3.12
N ASP A 45 -5.95 -2.06 -2.78
CA ASP A 45 -4.78 -1.38 -2.23
C ASP A 45 -4.47 -1.79 -0.76
N GLU A 46 -5.41 -2.42 -0.05
CA GLU A 46 -5.25 -2.88 1.32
C GLU A 46 -4.72 -4.33 1.42
N ILE A 47 -4.92 -5.15 0.38
CA ILE A 47 -4.45 -6.53 0.34
C ILE A 47 -2.95 -6.65 0.63
N PRO A 48 -2.07 -5.83 0.02
CA PRO A 48 -0.65 -5.90 0.33
C PRO A 48 -0.31 -5.46 1.76
N VAL A 49 -1.14 -4.62 2.39
CA VAL A 49 -0.95 -4.23 3.80
C VAL A 49 -1.17 -5.43 4.72
N ALA A 50 -2.22 -6.22 4.46
CA ALA A 50 -2.48 -7.45 5.21
C ALA A 50 -1.30 -8.42 5.11
N LEU A 51 -0.79 -8.64 3.89
CA LEU A 51 0.37 -9.48 3.62
C LEU A 51 1.64 -8.95 4.32
N PHE A 52 1.88 -7.64 4.23
CA PHE A 52 3.05 -7.03 4.84
C PHE A 52 3.06 -7.16 6.37
N ILE A 53 1.92 -6.92 7.02
CA ILE A 53 1.82 -7.06 8.48
C ILE A 53 1.93 -8.54 8.88
N ALA A 54 1.32 -9.46 8.13
CA ALA A 54 1.41 -10.89 8.37
C ALA A 54 2.88 -11.37 8.33
N GLU A 55 3.59 -11.05 7.26
CA GLU A 55 4.99 -11.42 7.07
C GLU A 55 5.89 -10.89 8.19
N ARG A 56 5.69 -9.65 8.61
CA ARG A 56 6.52 -9.00 9.65
C ARG A 56 6.23 -9.47 11.07
N SER A 57 5.00 -9.87 11.35
CA SER A 57 4.56 -10.25 12.70
C SER A 57 4.47 -11.76 12.92
N GLY A 58 4.50 -12.56 11.84
CA GLY A 58 4.28 -14.00 11.89
C GLY A 58 2.81 -14.40 12.14
N VAL A 59 1.88 -13.44 12.08
CA VAL A 59 0.43 -13.67 12.20
C VAL A 59 -0.12 -14.12 10.86
N SER A 60 -1.08 -15.04 10.86
CA SER A 60 -1.76 -15.48 9.63
C SER A 60 -2.52 -14.33 8.97
N THR A 61 -2.37 -14.20 7.66
CA THR A 61 -3.05 -13.16 6.87
C THR A 61 -4.57 -13.23 7.05
N GLU A 62 -5.16 -14.42 7.08
CA GLU A 62 -6.61 -14.61 7.25
C GLU A 62 -7.12 -14.04 8.59
N ALA A 63 -6.33 -14.15 9.66
CA ALA A 63 -6.67 -13.56 10.94
C ALA A 63 -6.63 -12.02 10.89
N LEU A 64 -5.66 -11.44 10.17
CA LEU A 64 -5.61 -9.99 9.95
C LEU A 64 -6.80 -9.51 9.12
N VAL A 65 -7.15 -10.23 8.05
CA VAL A 65 -8.34 -9.93 7.23
C VAL A 65 -9.60 -9.99 8.10
N ALA A 66 -9.77 -11.02 8.92
CA ALA A 66 -10.91 -11.13 9.82
C ALA A 66 -10.99 -9.95 10.82
N LEU A 67 -9.86 -9.53 11.39
CA LEU A 67 -9.80 -8.37 12.28
C LEU A 67 -10.12 -7.06 11.54
N ARG A 68 -9.60 -6.87 10.33
CA ARG A 68 -9.88 -5.71 9.48
C ARG A 68 -11.38 -5.62 9.17
N ARG A 69 -11.99 -6.76 8.83
CA ARG A 69 -13.44 -6.89 8.60
C ARG A 69 -14.30 -6.68 9.85
N SER A 70 -13.76 -6.95 11.03
CA SER A 70 -14.42 -6.63 12.30
C SER A 70 -14.42 -5.14 12.66
N GLY A 71 -13.78 -4.30 11.82
CA GLY A 71 -13.78 -2.84 11.94
C GLY A 71 -12.50 -2.27 12.55
N GLN A 72 -11.46 -3.08 12.77
CA GLN A 72 -10.17 -2.56 13.23
C GLN A 72 -9.42 -1.86 12.10
N SER A 73 -8.79 -0.73 12.43
CA SER A 73 -8.00 0.05 11.48
C SER A 73 -6.63 -0.55 11.23
N TRP A 74 -6.02 -0.26 10.07
CA TRP A 74 -4.63 -0.67 9.80
C TRP A 74 -3.65 -0.05 10.79
N ALA A 75 -3.89 1.18 11.23
CA ALA A 75 -3.10 1.83 12.27
C ALA A 75 -3.10 1.04 13.59
N GLU A 76 -4.26 0.60 14.06
CA GLU A 76 -4.38 -0.21 15.28
C GLU A 76 -3.73 -1.60 15.12
N LEU A 77 -3.94 -2.25 13.96
CA LEU A 77 -3.35 -3.56 13.67
C LEU A 77 -1.82 -3.46 13.59
N ALA A 78 -1.28 -2.50 12.83
CA ALA A 78 0.14 -2.28 12.71
C ALA A 78 0.79 -2.00 14.07
N ALA A 79 0.19 -1.12 14.88
CA ALA A 79 0.65 -0.84 16.24
C ALA A 79 0.62 -2.09 17.14
N ARG A 80 -0.47 -2.86 17.10
CA ARG A 80 -0.62 -4.10 17.89
C ARG A 80 0.43 -5.15 17.54
N TYR A 81 0.79 -5.25 16.26
CA TYR A 81 1.71 -6.25 15.75
C TYR A 81 3.15 -5.75 15.56
N GLY A 82 3.46 -4.56 16.07
CA GLY A 82 4.83 -4.01 16.09
C GLY A 82 5.35 -3.52 14.74
N VAL A 83 4.46 -3.31 13.77
CA VAL A 83 4.80 -2.71 12.47
C VAL A 83 4.75 -1.19 12.60
N SER A 84 5.89 -0.60 12.96
CA SER A 84 6.01 0.84 13.19
C SER A 84 6.42 1.62 11.93
N ALA A 85 6.36 2.94 12.02
CA ALA A 85 6.91 3.86 11.02
C ALA A 85 8.38 3.55 10.65
N ALA A 86 9.22 3.17 11.61
CA ALA A 86 10.58 2.75 11.31
C ALA A 86 10.66 1.55 10.33
N VAL A 87 9.71 0.60 10.43
CA VAL A 87 9.65 -0.59 9.55
C VAL A 87 9.04 -0.25 8.19
N LEU A 88 8.09 0.70 8.18
CA LEU A 88 7.36 1.10 6.97
C LEU A 88 8.07 2.19 6.17
N HIS A 89 9.09 2.86 6.72
CA HIS A 89 9.80 3.92 6.04
C HIS A 89 10.37 3.48 4.68
N VAL A 90 10.09 4.27 3.64
CA VAL A 90 10.64 4.10 2.30
C VAL A 90 11.54 5.30 2.02
N PRO A 91 12.85 5.12 1.79
CA PRO A 91 13.74 6.27 1.61
C PRO A 91 13.48 6.97 0.28
N ILE A 92 13.34 8.30 0.33
CA ILE A 92 13.29 9.19 -0.84
C ILE A 92 14.30 10.33 -0.67
N PRO A 93 14.80 10.93 -1.76
CA PRO A 93 15.63 12.13 -1.68
C PRO A 93 14.92 13.29 -0.96
N GLU A 94 15.68 14.12 -0.25
CA GLU A 94 15.16 15.26 0.52
C GLU A 94 14.36 16.25 -0.33
N GLN A 95 14.79 16.46 -1.57
CA GLN A 95 14.16 17.38 -2.52
C GLN A 95 12.93 16.80 -3.24
N SER A 96 12.61 15.52 -3.05
CA SER A 96 11.51 14.86 -3.73
C SER A 96 10.16 15.14 -3.04
N SER A 97 9.10 15.28 -3.84
CA SER A 97 7.72 15.26 -3.32
C SER A 97 7.42 13.88 -2.71
N ALA A 98 6.64 13.89 -1.64
CA ALA A 98 6.04 12.69 -1.05
C ALA A 98 4.52 12.69 -1.16
N GLY A 99 3.97 13.59 -2.00
CA GLY A 99 2.55 13.71 -2.28
C GLY A 99 1.69 13.84 -1.02
N GLU A 100 0.62 13.04 -1.00
CA GLU A 100 -0.40 13.06 0.06
C GLU A 100 0.19 12.76 1.44
N ILE A 101 1.27 11.98 1.52
CA ILE A 101 1.95 11.63 2.78
C ILE A 101 3.16 12.54 3.09
N SER A 102 3.20 13.74 2.50
CA SER A 102 4.26 14.73 2.75
C SER A 102 4.41 15.12 4.22
N ALA A 103 3.30 15.19 4.97
CA ALA A 103 3.32 15.47 6.41
C ALA A 103 4.08 14.37 7.18
N LEU A 104 3.90 13.11 6.83
CA LEU A 104 4.63 11.99 7.42
C LEU A 104 6.13 12.06 7.12
N TYR A 105 6.52 12.39 5.88
CA TYR A 105 7.94 12.57 5.56
C TYR A 105 8.57 13.77 6.26
N GLN A 106 7.81 14.83 6.54
CA GLN A 106 8.30 15.90 7.42
C GLN A 106 8.56 15.40 8.84
N GLN A 107 7.72 14.49 9.37
CA GLN A 107 7.97 13.87 10.68
C GLN A 107 9.22 12.98 10.66
N TYR A 108 9.43 12.17 9.61
CA TYR A 108 10.66 11.38 9.47
C TYR A 108 11.92 12.26 9.44
N ARG A 109 11.89 13.39 8.73
CA ARG A 109 13.04 14.32 8.62
C ARG A 109 13.32 15.09 9.90
N SER A 110 12.28 15.40 10.68
CA SER A 110 12.40 16.15 11.94
C SER A 110 12.68 15.26 13.15
N THR A 111 12.52 13.94 13.01
CA THR A 111 12.73 12.96 14.08
C THR A 111 13.99 12.14 13.80
N PRO A 112 14.92 12.00 14.76
CA PRO A 112 16.04 11.08 14.61
C PRO A 112 15.55 9.65 14.35
N GLU A 113 16.29 8.85 13.57
CA GLU A 113 15.88 7.48 13.19
C GLU A 113 15.51 6.59 14.39
N SER A 114 16.20 6.77 15.53
CA SER A 114 15.90 6.05 16.78
C SER A 114 14.51 6.35 17.36
N GLY A 115 13.90 7.47 16.98
CA GLY A 115 12.55 7.88 17.35
C GLY A 115 11.47 7.50 16.32
N TRP A 116 11.83 6.96 15.16
CA TRP A 116 10.84 6.64 14.12
C TRP A 116 9.82 5.60 14.57
N ALA A 117 10.19 4.71 15.48
CA ALA A 117 9.24 3.72 16.01
C ALA A 117 8.07 4.34 16.80
N THR A 118 8.19 5.60 17.24
CA THR A 118 7.15 6.31 18.01
C THR A 118 6.27 7.22 17.16
N ILE A 119 6.57 7.38 15.87
CA ILE A 119 5.74 8.14 14.93
C ILE A 119 4.39 7.42 14.80
N GLN A 120 3.30 8.13 15.03
CA GLN A 120 1.96 7.61 14.86
C GLN A 120 1.59 7.63 13.37
N LEU A 121 1.17 6.48 12.86
CA LEU A 121 0.77 6.33 11.46
C LEU A 121 -0.75 6.27 11.35
N GLU A 122 -1.27 6.92 10.33
CA GLU A 122 -2.64 6.75 9.89
C GLU A 122 -2.78 5.55 8.94
N SER A 123 -4.00 5.03 8.80
CA SER A 123 -4.24 3.86 7.94
C SER A 123 -3.92 4.15 6.47
N ALA A 124 -4.25 5.35 5.98
CA ALA A 124 -3.93 5.78 4.61
C ALA A 124 -2.43 5.85 4.37
N GLU A 125 -1.65 6.31 5.37
CA GLU A 125 -0.19 6.37 5.28
C GLU A 125 0.45 4.99 5.22
N ILE A 126 -0.08 4.03 5.98
CA ILE A 126 0.37 2.63 5.93
C ILE A 126 0.10 2.04 4.54
N VAL A 127 -1.11 2.23 4.02
CA VAL A 127 -1.50 1.79 2.67
C VAL A 127 -0.55 2.39 1.64
N ALA A 128 -0.29 3.69 1.69
CA ALA A 128 0.60 4.37 0.77
C ALA A 128 2.04 3.84 0.84
N LEU A 129 2.64 3.76 2.03
CA LEU A 129 4.03 3.30 2.20
C LEU A 129 4.24 1.86 1.71
N VAL A 130 3.29 0.96 2.01
CA VAL A 130 3.37 -0.44 1.56
C VAL A 130 3.25 -0.52 0.04
N ASN A 131 2.26 0.15 -0.56
CA ASN A 131 2.08 0.12 -2.01
C ASN A 131 3.27 0.74 -2.75
N VAL A 132 3.76 1.89 -2.31
CA VAL A 132 4.94 2.54 -2.88
C VAL A 132 6.14 1.62 -2.85
N ARG A 133 6.36 0.92 -1.72
CA ARG A 133 7.46 -0.05 -1.60
C ARG A 133 7.35 -1.18 -2.62
N ILE A 134 6.15 -1.75 -2.77
CA ILE A 134 5.90 -2.87 -3.69
C ILE A 134 6.09 -2.43 -5.14
N LEU A 135 5.46 -1.32 -5.54
CA LEU A 135 5.53 -0.80 -6.89
C LEU A 135 6.96 -0.42 -7.27
N ALA A 136 7.66 0.32 -6.41
CA ALA A 136 9.04 0.73 -6.68
C ALA A 136 9.97 -0.47 -6.86
N GLN A 137 9.85 -1.49 -6.00
CA GLN A 137 10.71 -2.68 -6.09
C GLN A 137 10.37 -3.56 -7.29
N THR A 138 9.08 -3.74 -7.58
CA THR A 138 8.65 -4.66 -8.65
C THR A 138 8.85 -4.05 -10.04
N LEU A 139 8.63 -2.75 -10.18
CA LEU A 139 8.82 -2.03 -11.45
C LEU A 139 10.26 -1.52 -11.65
N GLY A 140 11.09 -1.54 -10.60
CA GLY A 140 12.47 -1.06 -10.67
C GLY A 140 12.61 0.46 -10.81
N ILE A 141 11.59 1.21 -10.38
CA ILE A 141 11.54 2.68 -10.40
C ILE A 141 11.75 3.26 -9.00
N SER A 142 11.98 4.57 -8.92
CA SER A 142 12.25 5.20 -7.63
C SER A 142 10.96 5.35 -6.79
N PRO A 143 11.00 5.17 -5.45
CA PRO A 143 9.81 5.40 -4.63
C PRO A 143 9.29 6.85 -4.66
N ALA A 144 10.18 7.81 -4.90
CA ALA A 144 9.82 9.22 -5.08
C ALA A 144 8.97 9.44 -6.34
N GLU A 145 9.26 8.71 -7.41
CA GLU A 145 8.48 8.75 -8.65
C GLU A 145 7.10 8.16 -8.43
N VAL A 146 6.99 6.99 -7.77
CA VAL A 146 5.68 6.41 -7.42
C VAL A 146 4.84 7.37 -6.58
N LEU A 147 5.44 8.02 -5.59
CA LEU A 147 4.74 9.00 -4.74
C LEU A 147 4.29 10.23 -5.52
N SER A 148 5.12 10.74 -6.42
CA SER A 148 4.78 11.89 -7.26
C SER A 148 3.60 11.58 -8.18
N GLU A 149 3.59 10.40 -8.80
CA GLU A 149 2.51 9.97 -9.70
C GLU A 149 1.22 9.62 -8.93
N SER A 150 1.33 9.19 -7.66
CA SER A 150 0.16 8.92 -6.83
C SER A 150 -0.67 10.16 -6.49
N GLU A 151 -0.11 11.38 -6.55
CA GLU A 151 -0.85 12.62 -6.24
C GLU A 151 -2.08 12.83 -7.14
N ALA A 152 -2.05 12.28 -8.36
CA ALA A 152 -3.12 12.44 -9.34
C ALA A 152 -4.13 11.28 -9.36
N ILE A 153 -3.90 10.22 -8.56
CA ILE A 153 -4.59 8.94 -8.70
C ILE A 153 -5.15 8.47 -7.36
N ASP A 154 -6.42 8.09 -7.37
CA ASP A 154 -7.20 7.67 -6.20
C ASP A 154 -6.98 6.19 -5.79
N SER A 155 -6.14 5.44 -6.51
CA SER A 155 -5.85 4.02 -6.25
C SER A 155 -4.50 3.58 -6.80
N PHE A 156 -3.78 2.74 -6.04
CA PHE A 156 -2.49 2.19 -6.47
C PHE A 156 -2.61 1.18 -7.60
N VAL A 157 -3.77 0.53 -7.76
CA VAL A 157 -4.03 -0.33 -8.93
C VAL A 157 -4.12 0.47 -10.22
N LYS A 158 -4.78 1.64 -10.20
CA LYS A 158 -4.81 2.55 -11.35
C LYS A 158 -3.41 3.09 -11.64
N LEU A 159 -2.68 3.50 -10.60
CA LEU A 159 -1.31 3.98 -10.71
C LEU A 159 -0.39 2.93 -11.34
N PHE A 160 -0.51 1.67 -10.93
CA PHE A 160 0.22 0.57 -11.57
C PHE A 160 -0.06 0.51 -13.08
N GLY A 161 -1.31 0.70 -13.50
CA GLY A 161 -1.69 0.77 -14.90
C GLY A 161 -0.97 1.88 -15.66
N GLU A 162 -0.92 3.10 -15.11
CA GLU A 162 -0.23 4.23 -15.73
C GLU A 162 1.30 4.03 -15.78
N LEU A 163 1.89 3.40 -14.76
CA LEU A 163 3.35 3.18 -14.67
C LEU A 163 3.91 2.12 -15.62
N ILE A 164 3.06 1.22 -16.16
CA ILE A 164 3.50 0.16 -17.08
C ILE A 164 3.28 0.51 -18.57
N HIS A 165 2.76 1.70 -18.88
CA HIS A 165 2.56 2.21 -20.25
C HIS A 165 3.66 3.18 -20.65
#